data_AF-A0A938S082-F1
#
_entry.id   AF-A0A938S082-F1
#
_cell.length_a   1.000
_cell.length_b   1.000
_cell.length_c   1.000
_cell.angle_alpha   90.00
_cell.angle_beta   90.00
_cell.angle_gamma   90.00
#
_symmetry.space_group_name_H-M   'P 1'
#
loop_
_entity.id
_entity.type
_entity.pdbx_description
1 polymer ?
#
loop_
_entity_poly.entity_id
_entity_poly.type
_entity_poly.pdbx_seq_one_letter_code
_entity_poly.pdbx_strand_id
1 'polypeptide(L)'
;MVDVERQVGYWRQGSAEDWEVAVKLVKDGKSRHGLFFAHLALEKMLKALICRRTQDVPPRIHNLIRLTELADLKPDDRQADVLADMNQFNLEGRYPESYTPHLSSEKAVEYIARSQEVLTWLTQQL
;
A
#
# COMPACT_ATOMS: atom_id res chain seq x y z
N MET A 1 22.31 -7.64 15.22
CA MET A 1 22.28 -6.49 14.29
C MET A 1 21.27 -6.82 13.20
N VAL A 2 20.35 -5.92 12.89
CA VAL A 2 19.34 -6.16 11.85
C VAL A 2 20.04 -6.20 10.49
N ASP A 3 19.77 -7.23 9.70
CA ASP A 3 20.20 -7.28 8.30
C ASP A 3 19.25 -6.43 7.46
N VAL A 4 19.58 -5.14 7.31
CA VAL A 4 18.72 -4.15 6.68
C VAL A 4 18.47 -4.47 5.20
N GLU A 5 19.48 -4.89 4.45
CA GLU A 5 19.30 -5.25 3.03
C GLU A 5 18.33 -6.40 2.86
N ARG A 6 18.44 -7.43 3.72
CA ARG A 6 17.50 -8.54 3.72
C ARG A 6 16.09 -8.09 4.08
N GLN A 7 15.93 -7.18 5.05
CA GLN A 7 14.61 -6.63 5.41
C GLN A 7 14.01 -5.80 4.26
N VAL A 8 14.80 -4.93 3.63
CA VAL A 8 14.37 -4.14 2.47
C VAL A 8 13.94 -5.07 1.33
N GLY A 9 14.74 -6.10 1.03
CA GLY A 9 14.41 -7.10 0.02
C GLY A 9 13.11 -7.85 0.32
N TYR A 10 12.92 -8.29 1.57
CA TYR A 10 11.70 -8.95 2.02
C TYR A 10 10.45 -8.09 1.81
N TRP A 11 10.49 -6.84 2.25
CA TRP A 11 9.35 -5.92 2.13
C TRP A 11 9.07 -5.54 0.68
N ARG A 12 10.12 -5.27 -0.10
CA ARG A 12 9.98 -4.94 -1.53
C ARG A 12 9.41 -6.11 -2.33
N GLN A 13 9.88 -7.33 -2.09
CA GLN A 13 9.35 -8.52 -2.75
C GLN A 13 7.88 -8.74 -2.39
N GLY A 14 7.54 -8.68 -1.09
CA GLY A 14 6.17 -8.84 -0.66
C GLY A 14 5.23 -7.74 -1.19
N SER A 15 5.75 -6.52 -1.42
CA SER A 15 4.99 -5.43 -2.07
C SER A 15 4.66 -5.76 -3.52
N ALA A 16 5.64 -6.27 -4.28
CA ALA A 16 5.43 -6.67 -5.68
C ALA A 16 4.45 -7.84 -5.82
N GLU A 17 4.56 -8.85 -4.94
CA GLU A 17 3.66 -10.00 -4.91
C GLU A 17 2.21 -9.58 -4.62
N ASP A 18 2.00 -8.76 -3.59
CA ASP A 18 0.66 -8.24 -3.25
C ASP A 18 0.08 -7.39 -4.36
N TRP A 19 0.91 -6.56 -5.02
CA TRP A 19 0.45 -5.72 -6.12
C TRP A 19 -0.03 -6.54 -7.32
N GLU A 20 0.69 -7.60 -7.67
CA GLU A 20 0.28 -8.51 -8.74
C GLU A 20 -1.08 -9.16 -8.42
N VAL A 21 -1.27 -9.59 -7.17
CA VAL A 21 -2.55 -10.16 -6.69
C VAL A 21 -3.66 -9.11 -6.73
N ALA A 22 -3.39 -7.88 -6.29
CA ALA A 22 -4.35 -6.78 -6.29
C ALA A 22 -4.93 -6.54 -7.68
N VAL A 23 -4.06 -6.40 -8.69
CA VAL A 23 -4.45 -6.14 -10.07
C VAL A 23 -5.29 -7.28 -10.64
N LYS A 24 -4.92 -8.54 -10.38
CA LYS A 24 -5.71 -9.72 -10.82
C LYS A 24 -7.10 -9.73 -10.21
N LEU A 25 -7.19 -9.51 -8.89
CA LEU A 25 -8.46 -9.53 -8.18
C LEU A 25 -9.42 -8.43 -8.63
N VAL A 26 -8.93 -7.21 -8.87
CA VAL A 26 -9.79 -6.13 -9.41
C VAL A 26 -10.27 -6.46 -10.82
N LYS A 27 -9.40 -6.99 -11.69
CA LYS A 27 -9.79 -7.44 -13.04
C LYS A 27 -10.86 -8.54 -13.01
N ASP A 28 -10.78 -9.44 -12.04
CA ASP A 28 -11.73 -10.54 -11.84
C ASP A 28 -13.03 -10.09 -11.11
N GLY A 29 -13.24 -8.79 -10.89
CA GLY A 29 -14.42 -8.24 -10.20
C GLY A 29 -14.42 -8.45 -8.69
N LYS A 30 -13.31 -8.92 -8.10
CA LYS A 30 -13.13 -9.11 -6.65
C LYS A 30 -12.58 -7.85 -5.99
N SER A 31 -13.20 -6.69 -6.26
CA SER A 31 -12.69 -5.35 -5.93
C SER A 31 -12.30 -5.18 -4.46
N ARG A 32 -13.13 -5.63 -3.52
CA ARG A 32 -12.83 -5.53 -2.07
C ARG A 32 -11.50 -6.17 -1.69
N HIS A 33 -11.25 -7.40 -2.16
CA HIS A 33 -9.99 -8.08 -1.90
C HIS A 33 -8.85 -7.44 -2.69
N GLY A 34 -9.10 -7.06 -3.95
CA GLY A 34 -8.08 -6.42 -4.77
C GLY A 34 -7.54 -5.13 -4.15
N LEU A 35 -8.41 -4.27 -3.63
CA LEU A 35 -8.00 -3.02 -2.99
C LEU A 35 -7.37 -3.23 -1.60
N PHE A 36 -7.76 -4.28 -0.89
CA PHE A 36 -7.05 -4.71 0.31
C PHE A 36 -5.60 -5.11 -0.01
N PHE A 37 -5.38 -5.91 -1.06
CA PHE A 37 -4.01 -6.25 -1.50
C PHE A 37 -3.24 -5.03 -2.02
N ALA A 38 -3.90 -4.09 -2.70
CA ALA A 38 -3.26 -2.83 -3.10
C ALA A 38 -2.80 -2.01 -1.89
N HIS A 39 -3.61 -1.94 -0.82
CA HIS A 39 -3.20 -1.33 0.44
C HIS A 39 -1.95 -2.01 1.02
N LEU A 40 -1.94 -3.35 1.10
CA LEU A 40 -0.80 -4.11 1.62
C LEU A 40 0.47 -3.87 0.78
N ALA A 41 0.36 -3.78 -0.54
CA ALA A 41 1.49 -3.48 -1.41
C ALA A 41 2.13 -2.11 -1.09
N LEU A 42 1.31 -1.07 -0.92
CA LEU A 42 1.78 0.27 -0.52
C LEU A 42 2.38 0.25 0.89
N GLU A 43 1.74 -0.42 1.83
CA GLU A 43 2.22 -0.59 3.21
C GLU A 43 3.62 -1.22 3.23
N LYS A 44 3.80 -2.32 2.48
CA LYS A 44 5.07 -3.04 2.42
C LYS A 44 6.17 -2.20 1.76
N MET A 45 5.86 -1.43 0.73
CA MET A 45 6.85 -0.52 0.12
C MET A 45 7.28 0.58 1.11
N LEU A 46 6.34 1.18 1.84
CA LEU A 46 6.66 2.13 2.90
C LEU A 46 7.51 1.49 4.00
N LYS A 47 7.23 0.24 4.37
CA LYS A 47 8.04 -0.51 5.34
C LYS A 47 9.47 -0.77 4.84
N ALA A 48 9.65 -1.06 3.55
CA ALA A 48 10.99 -1.13 2.94
C ALA A 48 11.74 0.22 3.06
N LEU A 49 11.06 1.33 2.77
CA LEU A 49 11.62 2.68 2.89
C LEU A 49 12.02 3.02 4.33
N ILE A 50 11.17 2.68 5.30
CA ILE A 50 11.47 2.85 6.73
C ILE A 50 12.73 2.05 7.08
N CYS A 51 12.81 0.76 6.71
CA CYS A 51 14.00 -0.06 6.97
C CYS A 51 15.27 0.62 6.45
N ARG A 52 15.23 1.08 5.20
CA ARG A 52 16.35 1.73 4.52
C ARG A 52 16.77 3.01 5.24
N ARG A 53 15.82 3.85 5.66
CA ARG A 53 16.10 5.17 6.23
C ARG A 53 16.44 5.14 7.72
N THR A 54 15.80 4.27 8.49
CA THR A 54 16.03 4.18 9.95
C THR A 54 17.10 3.16 10.33
N GLN A 55 17.50 2.29 9.40
CA GLN A 55 18.41 1.16 9.66
C GLN A 55 17.87 0.21 10.74
N ASP A 56 16.54 0.12 10.88
CA ASP A 56 15.86 -0.68 11.90
C ASP A 56 14.58 -1.36 11.35
N VAL A 57 13.94 -2.20 12.15
CA VAL A 57 12.69 -2.89 11.82
C VAL A 57 11.54 -1.87 11.80
N PRO A 58 10.66 -1.92 10.78
CA PRO A 58 9.57 -0.97 10.69
C PRO A 58 8.47 -1.34 11.71
N PRO A 59 7.71 -0.35 12.20
CA PRO A 59 6.68 -0.62 13.19
C PRO A 59 5.54 -1.47 12.63
N ARG A 60 4.87 -2.20 13.52
CA ARG A 60 3.69 -3.04 13.20
C ARG A 60 2.42 -2.20 13.20
N ILE A 61 2.37 -1.21 12.32
CA ILE A 61 1.20 -0.40 12.04
C ILE A 61 0.84 -0.52 10.55
N HIS A 62 -0.37 -0.07 10.21
CA HIS A 62 -0.97 -0.22 8.88
C HIS A 62 -1.43 1.12 8.28
N ASN A 63 -1.38 2.20 9.05
CA ASN A 63 -1.80 3.51 8.55
C ASN A 63 -0.74 4.06 7.59
N LEU A 64 -1.09 4.21 6.31
CA LEU A 64 -0.16 4.63 5.26
C LEU A 64 0.33 6.07 5.43
N ILE A 65 -0.50 6.97 5.97
CA ILE A 65 -0.09 8.35 6.28
C ILE A 65 0.99 8.32 7.35
N ARG A 66 0.76 7.59 8.44
CA ARG A 66 1.73 7.48 9.53
C ARG A 66 3.03 6.79 9.09
N LEU A 67 2.95 5.77 8.23
CA LEU A 67 4.12 5.12 7.66
C LEU A 67 4.91 6.06 6.74
N THR A 68 4.22 6.91 5.98
CA THR A 68 4.86 7.93 5.11
C THR A 68 5.63 8.96 5.94
N GLU A 69 5.05 9.43 7.05
CA GLU A 69 5.73 10.32 8.00
C GLU A 69 6.97 9.66 8.63
N LEU A 70 6.86 8.40 9.05
CA LEU A 70 7.98 7.65 9.62
C LEU A 70 9.08 7.35 8.61
N ALA A 71 8.73 7.28 7.33
CA ALA A 71 9.68 7.19 6.24
C ALA A 71 10.32 8.55 5.90
N ASP A 72 9.98 9.66 6.57
CA ASP A 72 10.45 11.02 6.24
C ASP A 72 10.19 11.40 4.76
N LEU A 73 9.01 11.05 4.27
CA LEU A 73 8.57 11.37 2.91
C LEU A 73 7.62 12.58 2.91
N LYS A 74 7.68 13.35 1.83
CA LYS A 74 6.80 14.49 1.59
C LYS A 74 6.01 14.25 0.30
N PRO A 75 4.89 13.52 0.38
CA PRO A 75 4.01 13.34 -0.78
C PRO A 75 3.41 14.70 -1.19
N ASP A 76 3.08 14.84 -2.47
CA ASP A 76 2.17 15.91 -2.89
C ASP A 76 0.73 15.63 -2.43
N ASP A 77 -0.16 16.62 -2.59
CA ASP A 77 -1.56 16.51 -2.16
C ASP A 77 -2.28 15.29 -2.76
N ARG A 78 -2.00 14.96 -4.04
CA ARG A 78 -2.65 13.84 -4.73
C ARG A 78 -2.17 12.50 -4.18
N GLN A 79 -0.88 12.39 -3.92
CA GLN A 79 -0.28 11.20 -3.31
C GLN A 79 -0.79 11.02 -1.89
N ALA A 80 -0.88 12.10 -1.11
CA ALA A 80 -1.41 12.08 0.25
C ALA A 80 -2.89 11.63 0.27
N ASP A 81 -3.72 12.14 -0.64
CA ASP A 81 -5.12 11.73 -0.79
C ASP A 81 -5.25 10.22 -1.09
N VAL A 82 -4.43 9.69 -2.00
CA VAL A 82 -4.43 8.25 -2.31
C VAL A 82 -4.02 7.43 -1.09
N LEU A 83 -2.97 7.81 -0.38
CA LEU A 83 -2.52 7.12 0.83
C LEU A 83 -3.60 7.16 1.93
N ALA A 84 -4.34 8.26 2.04
CA ALA A 84 -5.46 8.40 2.96
C ALA A 84 -6.62 7.49 2.57
N ASP A 85 -7.09 7.55 1.32
CA ASP A 85 -8.15 6.72 0.75
C ASP A 85 -7.85 5.23 0.98
N MET A 86 -6.61 4.81 0.67
CA MET A 86 -6.22 3.41 0.74
C MET A 86 -6.23 2.84 2.17
N ASN A 87 -6.22 3.65 3.23
CA ASN A 87 -6.38 3.15 4.60
C ASN A 87 -7.76 2.53 4.84
N GLN A 88 -8.79 2.99 4.14
CA GLN A 88 -10.15 2.45 4.28
C GLN A 88 -10.20 0.98 3.84
N PHE A 89 -9.54 0.64 2.73
CA PHE A 89 -9.52 -0.72 2.19
C PHE A 89 -8.78 -1.73 3.08
N ASN A 90 -7.94 -1.26 4.00
CA ASN A 90 -7.33 -2.11 5.03
C ASN A 90 -8.38 -2.71 5.98
N LEU A 91 -9.39 -1.93 6.35
CA LEU A 91 -10.48 -2.38 7.23
C LEU A 91 -11.52 -3.15 6.44
N GLU A 92 -11.96 -2.62 5.29
CA GLU A 92 -12.99 -3.26 4.46
C GLU A 92 -12.58 -4.62 3.90
N GLY A 93 -11.29 -4.81 3.63
CA GLY A 93 -10.74 -6.11 3.26
C GLY A 93 -10.98 -7.20 4.32
N ARG A 94 -11.04 -6.81 5.60
CA ARG A 94 -11.19 -7.71 6.74
C ARG A 94 -12.64 -7.83 7.23
N TYR A 95 -13.38 -6.72 7.20
CA TYR A 95 -14.72 -6.61 7.78
C TYR A 95 -15.72 -6.13 6.71
N PRO A 96 -16.32 -7.04 5.93
CA PRO A 96 -17.25 -6.69 4.85
C PRO A 96 -18.51 -5.93 5.35
N GLU A 97 -18.85 -6.07 6.61
CA GLU A 97 -19.94 -5.37 7.29
C GLU A 97 -19.68 -3.87 7.52
N SER A 98 -18.43 -3.40 7.38
CA SER A 98 -18.04 -2.01 7.65
C SER A 98 -18.39 -1.01 6.53
N TYR A 99 -18.93 -1.48 5.40
CA TYR A 99 -19.64 -0.74 4.34
C TYR A 99 -18.97 0.50 3.69
N THR A 100 -18.64 0.37 2.40
CA THR A 100 -18.90 1.41 1.38
C THR A 100 -20.08 0.93 0.52
N PRO A 101 -20.99 1.80 0.05
CA PRO A 101 -21.93 1.40 -1.01
C PRO A 101 -21.14 0.83 -2.18
N HIS A 102 -21.60 -0.31 -2.71
CA HIS A 102 -20.96 -1.11 -3.76
C HIS A 102 -19.96 -0.31 -4.60
N LEU A 103 -18.67 -0.45 -4.28
CA LEU A 103 -17.63 0.14 -5.08
C LEU A 103 -17.74 -0.46 -6.48
N SER A 104 -18.05 0.38 -7.47
CA SER A 104 -18.20 -0.09 -8.84
C SER A 104 -16.85 -0.60 -9.37
N SER A 105 -16.89 -1.50 -10.35
CA SER A 105 -15.68 -2.03 -10.98
C SER A 105 -14.83 -0.90 -11.57
N GLU A 106 -15.46 0.15 -12.10
CA GLU A 106 -14.78 1.33 -12.66
C GLU A 106 -14.01 2.08 -11.57
N LYS A 107 -14.64 2.33 -10.42
CA LYS A 107 -13.97 2.97 -9.28
C LYS A 107 -12.82 2.12 -8.74
N ALA A 108 -12.98 0.79 -8.70
CA ALA A 108 -11.92 -0.10 -8.27
C ALA A 108 -10.69 -0.01 -9.20
N VAL A 109 -10.92 0.05 -10.51
CA VAL A 109 -9.86 0.24 -11.51
C VAL A 109 -9.20 1.61 -11.36
N GLU A 110 -9.97 2.66 -11.08
CA GLU A 110 -9.43 4.00 -10.80
C GLU A 110 -8.51 4.01 -9.57
N TYR A 111 -8.92 3.37 -8.47
CA TYR A 111 -8.08 3.24 -7.28
C TYR A 111 -6.78 2.47 -7.56
N ILE A 112 -6.83 1.42 -8.39
CA ILE A 112 -5.62 0.71 -8.82
C ILE A 112 -4.72 1.64 -9.64
N ALA A 113 -5.25 2.41 -10.58
CA ALA A 113 -4.46 3.33 -11.39
C ALA A 113 -3.76 4.40 -10.53
N ARG A 114 -4.51 5.07 -9.64
CA ARG A 114 -3.96 6.06 -8.70
C ARG A 114 -2.93 5.45 -7.75
N SER A 115 -3.19 4.24 -7.25
CA SER A 115 -2.25 3.52 -6.37
C SER A 115 -0.98 3.09 -7.11
N GLN A 116 -1.04 2.79 -8.41
CA GLN A 116 0.13 2.48 -9.22
C GLN A 116 1.07 3.68 -9.32
N GLU A 117 0.53 4.90 -9.47
CA GLU A 117 1.32 6.13 -9.51
C GLU A 117 2.07 6.32 -8.18
N VAL A 118 1.36 6.16 -7.05
CA VAL A 118 1.98 6.24 -5.71
C VAL A 118 3.02 5.14 -5.51
N LEU A 119 2.72 3.88 -5.88
CA LEU A 119 3.68 2.78 -5.74
C LEU A 119 4.94 3.01 -6.58
N THR A 120 4.78 3.56 -7.78
CA THR A 120 5.90 3.92 -8.66
C THR A 120 6.74 5.03 -8.03
N TRP A 121 6.09 6.07 -7.50
CA TRP A 121 6.78 7.13 -6.78
C TRP A 121 7.52 6.60 -5.54
N LEU A 122 6.89 5.78 -4.70
CA LEU A 122 7.52 5.16 -3.53
C LEU A 122 8.75 4.32 -3.92
N THR A 123 8.65 3.56 -5.02
CA THR A 123 9.76 2.74 -5.53
C THR A 123 10.97 3.59 -5.92
N GLN A 124 10.76 4.81 -6.42
CA GLN A 124 11.84 5.75 -6.78
C GLN A 124 12.55 6.34 -5.54
N GLN A 125 11.95 6.23 -4.36
CA GLN A 125 12.52 6.75 -3.10
C GLN A 125 13.40 5.73 -2.36
N LEU A 126 13.42 4.47 -2.82
CA LEU A 126 14.06 3.33 -2.15
C LEU A 126 15.50 3.12 -2.61
#